data_AF-A0ABD3NBG9-F1
#
_entry.id   AF-A0ABD3NBG9-F1
#
_cell.length_a   1.000
_cell.length_b   1.000
_cell.length_c   1.000
_cell.angle_alpha   90.00
_cell.angle_beta   90.00
_cell.angle_gamma   90.00
#
_symmetry.space_group_name_H-M   'P 1'
#
loop_
_entity.id
_entity.type
_entity.pdbx_description
1 polymer ?
#
loop_
_entity_poly.entity_id
_entity_poly.type
_entity_poly.pdbx_seq_one_letter_code
_entity_poly.pdbx_strand_id
1 'polypeptide(L)'
;MTDVVMRFWLKRRPKLIHDYALAGYILSPNSTIMSHAIDKNKRLITKLILNPTLVGSERNNERAKLIDTFMEEYGDFTNKRGMFARDNIWIMAKDEHTKAYRWHYKYSLTTTKVLGKLACLVLSKILGIGTAERNWKQVKAIKSGQRINTGMDKTKKQVLIYAQYQRTRAQARMTKLAAAGKLWEDDDFASMKMDPFCKEIKESLEAEQMEKAVRILRLWQERWELETIGPNSNLIMEARLTTKYKGLKFFDINENNRVMTVHKMIFQKKHGNNLYHVFATMDGFNDLLTDDDAANDLYWQPWEVNEDLFDCMRVYYKEQVDSNVKCYELGGDCQSDDEQ
;
A
#
# COMPACT_ATOMS: atom_id res chain seq x y z
N MET A 1 9.84 -28.25 -7.32
CA MET A 1 8.61 -27.60 -6.79
C MET A 1 7.37 -28.50 -6.84
N THR A 2 7.21 -29.33 -7.88
CA THR A 2 6.08 -30.27 -8.07
C THR A 2 5.96 -31.35 -6.99
N ASP A 3 7.08 -31.92 -6.49
CA ASP A 3 7.06 -33.03 -5.54
C ASP A 3 6.51 -32.64 -4.15
N VAL A 4 6.85 -31.46 -3.63
CA VAL A 4 6.35 -30.95 -2.34
C VAL A 4 4.84 -30.66 -2.38
N VAL A 5 4.37 -30.03 -3.47
CA VAL A 5 2.94 -29.74 -3.69
C VAL A 5 2.15 -31.05 -3.78
N MET A 6 2.65 -32.04 -4.50
CA MET A 6 2.00 -33.34 -4.63
C MET A 6 1.95 -34.11 -3.30
N ARG A 7 2.99 -34.05 -2.46
CA ARG A 7 2.96 -34.61 -1.11
C ARG A 7 1.89 -33.95 -0.23
N PHE A 8 1.78 -32.62 -0.26
CA PHE A 8 0.72 -31.92 0.47
C PHE A 8 -0.68 -32.26 -0.07
N TRP A 9 -0.82 -32.37 -1.39
CA TRP A 9 -2.06 -32.80 -2.03
C TRP A 9 -2.45 -34.20 -1.58
N LEU A 10 -1.58 -35.19 -1.70
CA LEU A 10 -1.86 -36.58 -1.30
C LEU A 10 -2.29 -36.68 0.17
N LYS A 11 -1.67 -35.91 1.07
CA LYS A 11 -2.03 -35.86 2.50
C LYS A 11 -3.43 -35.26 2.73
N ARG A 12 -3.84 -34.25 1.96
CA ARG A 12 -5.11 -33.53 2.14
C ARG A 12 -6.26 -34.08 1.29
N ARG A 13 -5.94 -34.73 0.17
CA ARG A 13 -6.87 -35.34 -0.79
C ARG A 13 -8.00 -36.13 -0.11
N PRO A 14 -7.75 -37.08 0.80
CA PRO A 14 -8.84 -37.84 1.42
C PRO A 14 -9.77 -36.99 2.30
N LYS A 15 -9.30 -35.84 2.82
CA LYS A 15 -10.12 -34.91 3.61
C LYS A 15 -10.93 -33.94 2.74
N LEU A 16 -10.45 -33.69 1.52
CA LEU A 16 -11.08 -32.80 0.54
C LEU A 16 -12.08 -33.53 -0.35
N ILE A 17 -11.84 -34.81 -0.65
CA ILE A 17 -12.76 -35.67 -1.39
C ILE A 17 -13.84 -36.16 -0.43
N HIS A 18 -14.87 -35.33 -0.26
CA HIS A 18 -16.10 -35.69 0.44
C HIS A 18 -17.30 -35.61 -0.51
N ASP A 19 -18.40 -36.26 -0.15
CA ASP A 19 -19.54 -36.40 -1.06
C ASP A 19 -20.04 -35.05 -1.61
N TYR A 20 -20.10 -34.01 -0.76
CA TYR A 20 -20.52 -32.66 -1.18
C TYR A 20 -19.57 -32.01 -2.21
N ALA A 21 -18.26 -32.24 -2.12
CA ALA A 21 -17.30 -31.69 -3.05
C ALA A 21 -17.44 -32.38 -4.40
N LEU A 22 -17.61 -33.70 -4.40
CA LEU A 22 -17.85 -34.48 -5.62
C LEU A 22 -19.16 -34.05 -6.30
N ALA A 23 -20.27 -33.98 -5.58
CA ALA A 23 -21.55 -33.54 -6.16
C ALA A 23 -21.50 -32.09 -6.65
N GLY A 24 -20.84 -31.19 -5.91
CA GLY A 24 -20.66 -29.80 -6.35
C GLY A 24 -19.80 -29.68 -7.60
N TYR A 25 -18.77 -30.52 -7.72
CA TYR A 25 -17.89 -30.57 -8.89
C TYR A 25 -18.65 -31.03 -10.14
N ILE A 26 -19.42 -32.11 -10.03
CA ILE A 26 -20.22 -32.69 -11.11
C ILE A 26 -21.32 -31.74 -11.59
N LEU A 27 -21.93 -30.99 -10.66
CA LEU A 27 -23.05 -30.08 -10.94
C LEU A 27 -22.59 -28.65 -11.27
N SER A 28 -21.30 -28.40 -11.44
CA SER A 28 -20.82 -27.08 -11.83
C SER A 28 -21.20 -26.79 -13.29
N PRO A 29 -21.83 -25.63 -13.59
CA PRO A 29 -22.16 -25.27 -14.98
C PRO A 29 -20.96 -24.76 -15.77
N ASN A 30 -19.77 -24.70 -15.17
CA ASN A 30 -18.54 -24.28 -15.83
C ASN A 30 -18.01 -25.39 -16.76
N SER A 31 -17.82 -25.06 -18.04
CA SER A 31 -17.42 -26.01 -19.10
C SER A 31 -16.09 -26.73 -18.81
N THR A 32 -15.13 -26.05 -18.20
CA THR A 32 -13.82 -26.63 -17.87
C THR A 32 -13.98 -27.72 -16.82
N ILE A 33 -14.79 -27.47 -15.80
CA ILE A 33 -15.06 -28.42 -14.72
C ILE A 33 -15.88 -29.61 -15.24
N MET A 34 -16.89 -29.35 -16.07
CA MET A 34 -17.73 -30.40 -16.66
C MET A 34 -16.90 -31.40 -17.47
N SER A 35 -15.89 -30.94 -18.22
CA SER A 35 -15.03 -31.83 -19.03
C SER A 35 -14.18 -32.80 -18.19
N HIS A 36 -13.91 -32.46 -16.93
CA HIS A 36 -13.06 -33.23 -16.03
C HIS A 36 -13.87 -34.12 -15.05
N ALA A 37 -15.20 -33.97 -15.01
CA ALA A 37 -16.04 -34.71 -14.08
C ALA A 37 -16.23 -36.18 -14.53
N ILE A 38 -15.52 -37.12 -13.89
CA ILE A 38 -15.54 -38.55 -14.25
C ILE A 38 -16.45 -39.39 -13.33
N ASP A 39 -16.57 -39.02 -12.06
CA ASP A 39 -17.14 -39.90 -11.03
C ASP A 39 -18.54 -39.46 -10.58
N LYS A 40 -19.49 -40.39 -10.44
CA LYS A 40 -20.92 -40.08 -10.19
C LYS A 40 -21.33 -40.42 -8.76
N ASN A 41 -21.39 -39.42 -7.88
CA ASN A 41 -21.75 -39.66 -6.48
C ASN A 41 -23.27 -39.69 -6.24
N LYS A 42 -23.80 -40.87 -5.94
CA LYS A 42 -25.23 -41.13 -5.69
C LYS A 42 -25.65 -41.01 -4.22
N ARG A 43 -24.69 -40.91 -3.29
CA ARG A 43 -24.94 -41.00 -1.84
C ARG A 43 -25.69 -39.80 -1.28
N LEU A 44 -25.49 -38.62 -1.85
CA LEU A 44 -26.12 -37.38 -1.36
C LEU A 44 -27.61 -37.27 -1.66
N ILE A 45 -28.08 -37.85 -2.76
CA ILE A 45 -29.51 -37.89 -3.09
C ILE A 45 -30.28 -38.60 -1.97
N THR A 46 -29.74 -39.75 -1.53
CA THR A 46 -30.31 -40.54 -0.43
C THR A 46 -30.26 -39.80 0.91
N LYS A 47 -29.28 -38.92 1.12
CA LYS A 47 -29.09 -38.21 2.40
C LYS A 47 -29.91 -36.91 2.49
N LEU A 48 -30.12 -36.22 1.38
CA LEU A 48 -30.68 -34.85 1.36
C LEU A 48 -32.11 -34.77 0.83
N ILE A 49 -32.52 -35.69 -0.05
CA ILE A 49 -33.80 -35.58 -0.77
C ILE A 49 -34.79 -36.65 -0.33
N LEU A 50 -34.30 -37.86 -0.03
CA LEU A 50 -35.16 -38.95 0.42
C LEU A 50 -35.82 -38.61 1.76
N ASN A 51 -37.13 -38.84 1.85
CA ASN A 51 -37.87 -38.60 3.09
C ASN A 51 -37.38 -39.55 4.21
N PRO A 52 -36.96 -39.02 5.38
CA PRO A 52 -36.45 -39.83 6.48
C PRO A 52 -37.50 -40.77 7.10
N THR A 53 -38.80 -40.50 6.93
CA THR A 53 -39.89 -41.30 7.54
C THR A 53 -40.14 -42.62 6.82
N LEU A 54 -39.59 -42.81 5.62
CA LEU A 54 -39.77 -44.03 4.83
C LEU A 54 -38.84 -45.14 5.32
N VAL A 55 -39.40 -46.33 5.48
CA VAL A 55 -38.71 -47.52 5.97
C VAL A 55 -38.99 -48.70 5.03
N GLY A 56 -38.12 -49.72 5.01
CA GLY A 56 -38.36 -50.97 4.29
C GLY A 56 -38.30 -50.85 2.76
N SER A 57 -39.18 -51.56 2.07
CA SER A 57 -39.24 -51.67 0.60
C SER A 57 -39.62 -50.36 -0.08
N GLU A 58 -40.54 -49.59 0.50
CA GLU A 58 -40.98 -48.28 -0.01
C GLU A 58 -39.80 -47.30 -0.10
N ARG A 59 -38.96 -47.27 0.93
CA ARG A 59 -37.74 -46.45 0.96
C ARG A 59 -36.79 -46.80 -0.19
N ASN A 60 -36.62 -48.10 -0.48
CA ASN A 60 -35.74 -48.56 -1.54
C ASN A 60 -36.29 -48.21 -2.93
N ASN A 61 -37.61 -48.35 -3.12
CA ASN A 61 -38.29 -48.00 -4.37
C ASN A 61 -38.21 -46.49 -4.64
N GLU A 62 -38.48 -45.65 -3.64
CA GLU A 62 -38.39 -44.19 -3.81
C GLU A 62 -36.95 -43.73 -4.02
N ARG A 63 -35.99 -44.32 -3.30
CA ARG A 63 -34.57 -44.08 -3.53
C ARG A 63 -34.17 -44.42 -4.98
N ALA A 64 -34.64 -45.55 -5.51
CA ALA A 64 -34.36 -45.95 -6.89
C ALA A 64 -34.93 -44.92 -7.88
N LYS A 65 -36.20 -44.53 -7.72
CA LYS A 65 -36.86 -43.50 -8.55
C LYS A 65 -36.12 -42.17 -8.54
N LEU A 66 -35.68 -41.70 -7.37
CA LEU A 66 -34.94 -40.45 -7.23
C LEU A 66 -33.57 -40.50 -7.91
N ILE A 67 -32.86 -41.63 -7.82
CA ILE A 67 -31.56 -41.82 -8.47
C ILE A 67 -31.75 -41.87 -9.99
N ASP A 68 -32.77 -42.58 -10.47
CA ASP A 68 -33.06 -42.73 -11.89
C ASP A 68 -33.43 -41.38 -12.53
N THR A 69 -34.38 -40.66 -11.93
CA THR A 69 -34.77 -39.30 -12.35
C THR A 69 -33.55 -38.36 -12.37
N PHE A 70 -32.68 -38.45 -11.36
CA PHE A 70 -31.47 -37.64 -11.33
C PHE A 70 -30.51 -37.97 -12.48
N MET A 71 -30.36 -39.25 -12.86
CA MET A 71 -29.46 -39.66 -13.93
C MET A 71 -29.95 -39.20 -15.30
N GLU A 72 -31.27 -39.23 -15.53
CA GLU A 72 -31.89 -38.66 -16.73
C GLU A 72 -31.65 -37.15 -16.81
N GLU A 73 -32.01 -36.41 -15.75
CA GLU A 73 -31.83 -34.95 -15.68
C GLU A 73 -30.35 -34.55 -15.79
N TYR A 74 -29.45 -35.34 -15.22
CA TYR A 74 -28.00 -35.12 -15.32
C TYR A 74 -27.47 -35.42 -16.72
N GLY A 75 -28.04 -36.42 -17.41
CA GLY A 75 -27.77 -36.69 -18.81
C GLY A 75 -28.15 -35.51 -19.70
N ASP A 76 -29.31 -34.91 -19.45
CA ASP A 76 -29.78 -33.70 -20.14
C ASP A 76 -28.88 -32.50 -19.85
N PHE A 77 -28.45 -32.31 -18.61
CA PHE A 77 -27.51 -31.26 -18.21
C PHE A 77 -26.15 -31.40 -18.91
N THR A 78 -25.59 -32.62 -18.92
CA THR A 78 -24.26 -32.89 -19.50
C THR A 78 -24.26 -32.73 -21.02
N ASN A 79 -25.29 -33.24 -21.68
CA ASN A 79 -25.43 -33.19 -23.12
C ASN A 79 -26.07 -31.90 -23.64
N LYS A 80 -26.45 -30.97 -22.74
CA LYS A 80 -27.18 -29.74 -23.06
C LYS A 80 -28.45 -30.02 -23.88
N ARG A 81 -29.21 -31.04 -23.46
CA ARG A 81 -30.45 -31.48 -24.12
C ARG A 81 -31.68 -31.06 -23.31
N GLY A 82 -32.84 -31.14 -23.96
CA GLY A 82 -34.13 -30.87 -23.34
C GLY A 82 -34.19 -29.47 -22.71
N MET A 83 -34.37 -29.44 -21.39
CA MET A 83 -34.51 -28.21 -20.60
C MET A 83 -33.26 -27.32 -20.62
N PHE A 84 -32.09 -27.90 -20.92
CA PHE A 84 -30.80 -27.21 -20.98
C PHE A 84 -30.35 -26.90 -22.41
N ALA A 85 -31.22 -27.06 -23.42
CA ALA A 85 -30.88 -26.84 -24.82
C ALA A 85 -30.67 -25.36 -25.21
N ARG A 86 -31.10 -24.41 -24.36
CA ARG A 86 -31.03 -22.99 -24.68
C ARG A 86 -29.61 -22.46 -24.45
N ASP A 87 -29.01 -21.90 -25.50
CA ASP A 87 -27.62 -21.40 -25.47
C ASP A 87 -27.42 -20.25 -24.49
N ASN A 88 -28.42 -19.38 -24.32
CA ASN A 88 -28.36 -18.25 -23.40
C ASN A 88 -28.06 -18.65 -21.95
N ILE A 89 -28.53 -19.83 -21.52
CA ILE A 89 -28.29 -20.37 -20.18
C ILE A 89 -26.79 -20.64 -19.99
N TRP A 90 -26.12 -21.15 -21.03
CA TRP A 90 -24.69 -21.50 -21.00
C TRP A 90 -23.78 -20.31 -21.22
N ILE A 91 -24.20 -19.31 -22.00
CA ILE A 91 -23.48 -18.04 -22.12
C ILE A 91 -23.39 -17.38 -20.74
N MET A 92 -24.49 -17.34 -19.98
CA MET A 92 -24.50 -16.83 -18.61
C MET A 92 -23.70 -17.70 -17.62
N ALA A 93 -23.47 -18.97 -17.91
CA ALA A 93 -22.64 -19.85 -17.07
C ALA A 93 -21.14 -19.57 -17.21
N LYS A 94 -20.71 -18.95 -18.32
CA LYS A 94 -19.30 -18.63 -18.58
C LYS A 94 -18.82 -17.39 -17.83
N ASP A 95 -19.74 -16.54 -17.37
CA ASP A 95 -19.42 -15.36 -16.58
C ASP A 95 -18.79 -15.76 -15.23
N GLU A 96 -17.60 -15.23 -14.96
CA GLU A 96 -16.82 -15.53 -13.75
C GLU A 96 -17.52 -15.06 -12.46
N HIS A 97 -18.37 -14.04 -12.55
CA HIS A 97 -19.11 -13.54 -11.40
C HIS A 97 -20.36 -14.37 -11.06
N THR A 98 -20.78 -15.25 -11.97
CA THR A 98 -21.99 -16.05 -11.80
C THR A 98 -21.75 -17.23 -10.87
N LYS A 99 -22.29 -17.14 -9.65
CA LYS A 99 -22.23 -18.24 -8.67
C LYS A 99 -23.07 -19.42 -9.13
N ALA A 100 -22.49 -20.62 -9.14
CA ALA A 100 -23.13 -21.85 -9.62
C ALA A 100 -24.50 -22.14 -8.97
N TYR A 101 -24.66 -21.92 -7.66
CA TYR A 101 -25.97 -22.12 -7.00
C TYR A 101 -27.04 -21.13 -7.47
N ARG A 102 -26.67 -19.88 -7.81
CA ARG A 102 -27.61 -18.88 -8.34
C ARG A 102 -28.04 -19.22 -9.77
N TRP A 103 -27.11 -19.77 -10.54
CA TRP A 103 -27.40 -20.28 -11.88
C TRP A 103 -28.41 -21.43 -11.83
N HIS A 104 -28.17 -22.43 -10.97
CA HIS A 104 -29.11 -23.53 -10.76
C HIS A 104 -30.46 -23.08 -10.22
N TYR A 105 -30.48 -22.11 -9.31
CA TYR A 105 -31.71 -21.51 -8.81
C TYR A 105 -32.56 -20.90 -9.93
N LYS A 106 -31.94 -20.21 -10.88
CA LYS A 106 -32.64 -19.52 -11.98
C LYS A 106 -33.11 -20.49 -13.07
N TYR A 107 -32.31 -21.49 -13.42
CA TYR A 107 -32.53 -22.28 -14.64
C TYR A 107 -32.85 -23.76 -14.40
N SER A 108 -32.44 -24.33 -13.27
CA SER A 108 -32.59 -25.76 -12.97
C SER A 108 -33.64 -26.05 -11.89
N LEU A 109 -33.80 -25.19 -10.89
CA LEU A 109 -34.65 -25.48 -9.73
C LEU A 109 -36.14 -25.61 -10.05
N THR A 110 -36.65 -24.78 -10.96
CA THR A 110 -38.07 -24.80 -11.37
C THR A 110 -38.37 -25.81 -12.46
N THR A 111 -37.35 -26.21 -13.22
CA THR A 111 -37.47 -27.07 -14.39
C THR A 111 -37.26 -28.54 -14.05
N THR A 112 -36.32 -28.84 -13.16
CA THR A 112 -35.96 -30.20 -12.74
C THR A 112 -36.61 -30.60 -11.42
N LYS A 113 -36.88 -31.90 -11.24
CA LYS A 113 -37.49 -32.47 -10.03
C LYS A 113 -36.46 -32.71 -8.94
N VAL A 114 -35.27 -33.20 -9.30
CA VAL A 114 -34.24 -33.66 -8.35
C VAL A 114 -32.93 -32.90 -8.49
N LEU A 115 -32.43 -32.72 -9.72
CA LEU A 115 -31.10 -32.17 -10.00
C LEU A 115 -30.95 -30.74 -9.47
N GLY A 116 -31.87 -29.85 -9.79
CA GLY A 116 -31.80 -28.44 -9.41
C GLY A 116 -31.89 -28.23 -7.91
N LYS A 117 -32.72 -29.03 -7.22
CA LYS A 117 -32.79 -29.05 -5.76
C LYS A 117 -31.47 -29.51 -5.15
N LEU A 118 -30.91 -30.62 -5.64
CA LEU A 118 -29.63 -31.14 -5.18
C LEU A 118 -28.50 -30.13 -5.42
N ALA A 119 -28.42 -29.57 -6.62
CA ALA A 119 -27.41 -28.61 -7.03
C ALA A 119 -27.47 -27.35 -6.16
N CYS A 120 -28.67 -26.81 -5.90
CA CYS A 120 -28.83 -25.67 -5.01
C CYS A 120 -28.35 -26.00 -3.59
N LEU A 121 -28.79 -27.12 -3.00
CA LEU A 121 -28.42 -27.53 -1.63
C LEU A 121 -26.91 -27.76 -1.45
N VAL A 122 -26.27 -28.33 -2.46
CA VAL A 122 -24.84 -28.63 -2.42
C VAL A 122 -24.00 -27.39 -2.68
N LEU A 123 -24.32 -26.61 -3.72
CA LEU A 123 -23.53 -25.45 -4.15
C LEU A 123 -23.78 -24.19 -3.31
N SER A 124 -24.91 -24.09 -2.61
CA SER A 124 -25.17 -22.97 -1.69
C SER A 124 -24.47 -23.14 -0.34
N LYS A 125 -23.92 -24.32 -0.06
CA LYS A 125 -23.33 -24.64 1.24
C LYS A 125 -22.05 -23.84 1.45
N ILE A 126 -22.02 -23.07 2.53
CA ILE A 126 -20.81 -22.36 2.95
C ILE A 126 -19.81 -23.41 3.44
N LEU A 127 -18.74 -23.61 2.69
CA LEU A 127 -17.66 -24.54 3.02
C LEU A 127 -16.80 -23.95 4.15
N GLY A 128 -17.20 -24.20 5.41
CA GLY A 128 -16.39 -23.91 6.59
C GLY A 128 -17.19 -23.55 7.84
N ILE A 129 -16.93 -24.28 8.94
CA ILE A 129 -17.49 -23.95 10.27
C ILE A 129 -16.79 -22.76 10.94
N GLY A 130 -15.62 -22.34 10.44
CA GLY A 130 -14.77 -21.34 11.08
C GLY A 130 -15.42 -19.96 11.27
N THR A 131 -16.42 -19.59 10.46
CA THR A 131 -17.20 -18.36 10.69
C THR A 131 -18.12 -18.51 11.89
N ALA A 132 -18.78 -19.66 12.03
CA ALA A 132 -19.61 -19.95 13.20
C ALA A 132 -18.76 -20.07 14.47
N GLU A 133 -17.58 -20.70 14.40
CA GLU A 133 -16.64 -20.78 15.54
C GLU A 133 -16.14 -19.40 16.00
N ARG A 134 -15.80 -18.50 15.06
CA ARG A 134 -15.43 -17.12 15.39
C ARG A 134 -16.57 -16.35 16.04
N ASN A 135 -17.80 -16.52 15.54
CA ASN A 135 -18.98 -15.92 16.15
C ASN A 135 -19.22 -16.48 17.56
N TRP A 136 -19.02 -17.78 17.76
CA TRP A 136 -19.11 -18.41 19.07
C TRP A 136 -18.05 -17.91 20.05
N LYS A 137 -16.83 -17.63 19.57
CA LYS A 137 -15.78 -16.98 20.38
C LYS A 137 -16.26 -15.62 20.91
N GLN A 138 -16.99 -14.85 20.11
CA GLN A 138 -17.55 -13.56 20.56
C GLN A 138 -18.68 -13.72 21.57
N VAL A 139 -19.58 -14.69 21.36
CA VAL A 139 -20.61 -15.02 22.36
C VAL A 139 -19.95 -15.33 23.71
N LYS A 140 -18.89 -16.15 23.71
CA LYS A 140 -18.13 -16.48 24.92
C LYS A 140 -17.49 -15.26 25.56
N ALA A 141 -16.88 -14.35 24.79
CA ALA A 141 -16.29 -13.13 25.32
C ALA A 141 -17.32 -12.20 25.99
N ILE A 142 -18.50 -12.06 25.38
CA ILE A 142 -19.60 -11.24 25.92
C ILE A 142 -20.11 -11.86 27.23
N LYS A 143 -20.31 -13.18 27.26
CA LYS A 143 -20.89 -13.91 28.39
C LYS A 143 -19.92 -14.22 29.53
N SER A 144 -18.62 -14.24 29.26
CA SER A 144 -17.59 -14.57 30.26
C SER A 144 -16.94 -13.37 30.94
N GLY A 145 -17.08 -12.15 30.40
CA GLY A 145 -16.38 -11.01 30.98
C GLY A 145 -16.87 -9.62 30.59
N GLN A 146 -17.15 -9.36 29.30
CA GLN A 146 -17.42 -7.98 28.88
C GLN A 146 -18.79 -7.46 29.36
N ARG A 147 -19.86 -8.25 29.22
CA ARG A 147 -21.23 -7.88 29.64
C ARG A 147 -22.09 -9.11 29.93
N ILE A 148 -21.83 -9.77 31.06
CA ILE A 148 -22.42 -11.05 31.48
C ILE A 148 -23.96 -11.00 31.51
N ASN A 149 -24.53 -9.88 32.00
CA ASN A 149 -25.97 -9.66 32.15
C ASN A 149 -26.71 -9.28 30.85
N THR A 150 -26.05 -9.33 29.69
CA THR A 150 -26.69 -9.03 28.41
C THR A 150 -27.65 -10.15 28.00
N GLY A 151 -28.91 -9.82 27.72
CA GLY A 151 -29.88 -10.78 27.19
C GLY A 151 -29.43 -11.44 25.88
N MET A 152 -29.98 -12.62 25.56
CA MET A 152 -29.60 -13.41 24.38
C MET A 152 -29.82 -12.64 23.06
N ASP A 153 -30.91 -11.89 22.94
CA ASP A 153 -31.21 -11.11 21.73
C ASP A 153 -30.19 -9.99 21.46
N LYS A 154 -29.79 -9.27 22.52
CA LYS A 154 -28.75 -8.24 22.42
C LYS A 154 -27.40 -8.86 22.06
N THR A 155 -27.08 -10.01 22.64
CA THR A 155 -25.87 -10.78 22.33
C THR A 155 -25.85 -11.21 20.85
N LYS A 156 -26.97 -11.72 20.33
CA LYS A 156 -27.12 -12.12 18.93
C LYS A 156 -26.90 -10.92 17.99
N LYS A 157 -27.49 -9.77 18.28
CA LYS A 157 -27.31 -8.54 17.49
C LYS A 157 -25.85 -8.09 17.45
N GLN A 158 -25.18 -8.07 18.60
CA GLN A 158 -23.76 -7.70 18.69
C GLN A 158 -22.86 -8.65 17.88
N VAL A 159 -23.09 -9.97 18.01
CA VAL A 159 -22.31 -10.97 17.27
C VAL A 159 -22.55 -10.86 15.77
N LEU A 160 -23.78 -10.55 15.33
CA LEU A 160 -24.09 -10.32 13.92
C LEU A 160 -23.37 -9.09 13.36
N ILE A 161 -23.33 -7.98 14.11
CA ILE A 161 -22.61 -6.77 13.72
C ILE A 161 -21.11 -7.09 13.57
N TYR A 162 -20.53 -7.80 14.54
CA TYR A 162 -19.14 -8.21 14.47
C TYR A 162 -18.86 -9.13 13.28
N ALA A 163 -19.73 -10.11 13.02
CA ALA A 163 -19.62 -11.01 11.88
C ALA A 163 -19.65 -10.24 10.54
N GLN A 164 -20.54 -9.26 10.43
CA GLN A 164 -20.65 -8.42 9.25
C GLN A 164 -19.38 -7.58 9.04
N TYR A 165 -18.88 -6.93 10.09
CA TYR A 165 -17.62 -6.19 10.04
C TYR A 165 -16.44 -7.06 9.60
N GLN A 166 -16.29 -8.26 10.18
CA GLN A 166 -15.23 -9.20 9.80
C GLN A 166 -15.34 -9.65 8.34
N ARG A 167 -16.56 -9.83 7.84
CA ARG A 167 -16.80 -10.15 6.43
C ARG A 167 -16.35 -9.00 5.52
N THR A 168 -16.75 -7.77 5.82
CA THR A 168 -16.35 -6.59 5.04
C THR A 168 -14.83 -6.40 5.05
N ARG A 169 -14.19 -6.57 6.21
CA ARG A 169 -12.73 -6.50 6.35
C ARG A 169 -12.01 -7.58 5.54
N ALA A 170 -12.54 -8.81 5.53
CA ALA A 170 -11.98 -9.90 4.74
C ALA A 170 -12.12 -9.64 3.23
N GLN A 171 -13.26 -9.11 2.78
CA GLN A 171 -13.45 -8.71 1.38
C GLN A 171 -12.46 -7.61 0.98
N ALA A 172 -12.32 -6.55 1.79
CA ALA A 172 -11.35 -5.48 1.52
C ALA A 172 -9.91 -6.01 1.43
N ARG A 173 -9.54 -6.97 2.29
CA ARG A 173 -8.23 -7.65 2.21
C ARG A 173 -8.08 -8.47 0.94
N MET A 174 -9.11 -9.21 0.52
CA MET A 174 -9.08 -9.96 -0.73
C MET A 174 -8.94 -9.03 -1.93
N THR A 175 -9.66 -7.90 -1.97
CA THR A 175 -9.51 -6.89 -3.02
C THR A 175 -8.10 -6.30 -3.04
N LYS A 176 -7.53 -5.97 -1.88
CA LYS A 176 -6.16 -5.44 -1.78
C LYS A 176 -5.10 -6.47 -2.24
N LEU A 177 -5.30 -7.75 -1.92
CA LEU A 177 -4.42 -8.83 -2.37
C LEU A 177 -4.61 -9.16 -3.85
N ALA A 178 -5.82 -9.04 -4.39
CA ALA A 178 -6.08 -9.21 -5.82
C ALA A 178 -5.47 -8.06 -6.65
N ALA A 179 -5.35 -6.86 -6.08
CA ALA A 179 -4.61 -5.75 -6.68
C ALA A 179 -3.09 -5.97 -6.65
N ALA A 180 -2.57 -6.75 -5.69
CA ALA A 180 -1.16 -7.07 -5.61
C ALA A 180 -0.76 -8.02 -6.76
N GLY A 181 -0.09 -7.49 -7.78
CA GLY A 181 0.30 -8.23 -8.98
C GLY A 181 -0.53 -7.92 -10.22
N LYS A 182 -1.57 -7.07 -10.11
CA LYS A 182 -2.19 -6.46 -11.29
C LYS A 182 -1.21 -5.40 -11.82
N LEU A 183 -0.72 -5.58 -13.04
CA LEU A 183 0.04 -4.53 -13.74
C LEU A 183 -0.89 -3.31 -13.89
N TRP A 184 -0.34 -2.11 -13.76
CA TRP A 184 -1.09 -0.87 -13.98
C TRP A 184 -1.73 -0.92 -15.37
N GLU A 185 -3.04 -0.69 -15.45
CA GLU A 185 -3.73 -0.51 -16.73
C GLU A 185 -3.81 0.99 -17.06
N ASP A 186 -3.96 1.35 -18.33
CA ASP A 186 -3.96 2.76 -18.77
C ASP A 186 -4.99 3.63 -18.01
N ASP A 187 -6.11 3.04 -17.59
CA ASP A 187 -7.11 3.68 -16.74
C ASP A 187 -6.59 4.05 -15.33
N ASP A 188 -5.62 3.31 -14.78
CA ASP A 188 -4.99 3.62 -13.49
C ASP A 188 -4.15 4.92 -13.58
N PHE A 189 -3.65 5.25 -14.78
CA PHE A 189 -2.89 6.49 -15.04
C PHE A 189 -3.77 7.71 -15.28
N ALA A 190 -5.05 7.53 -15.62
CA ALA A 190 -6.00 8.63 -15.81
C ALA A 190 -6.19 9.45 -14.53
N SER A 191 -6.11 8.80 -13.36
CA SER A 191 -6.17 9.48 -12.05
C SER A 191 -4.86 10.14 -11.66
N MET A 192 -3.74 9.73 -12.27
CA MET A 192 -2.40 10.27 -12.01
C MET A 192 -2.06 11.50 -12.87
N LYS A 193 -2.97 11.96 -13.74
CA LYS A 193 -2.72 13.06 -14.70
C LYS A 193 -1.46 12.83 -15.56
N MET A 194 -1.15 11.57 -15.84
CA MET A 194 -0.02 11.19 -16.70
C MET A 194 -0.48 11.15 -18.16
N ASP A 195 -1.07 12.25 -18.64
CA ASP A 195 -1.37 12.44 -20.05
C ASP A 195 -0.06 12.57 -20.87
N PRO A 196 -0.09 12.44 -22.21
CA PRO A 196 1.09 12.35 -23.09
C PRO A 196 2.14 13.46 -22.96
N PHE A 197 1.82 14.52 -22.23
CA PHE A 197 2.77 15.51 -21.81
C PHE A 197 2.46 15.83 -20.36
N CYS A 198 3.44 15.62 -19.47
CA CYS A 198 3.58 16.35 -18.21
C CYS A 198 3.67 17.86 -18.49
N LYS A 199 2.66 18.42 -19.16
CA LYS A 199 2.67 19.73 -19.81
C LYS A 199 2.55 20.79 -18.74
N GLU A 200 1.61 20.60 -17.80
CA GLU A 200 1.48 21.44 -16.62
C GLU A 200 2.75 21.40 -15.75
N ILE A 201 3.38 20.23 -15.56
CA ILE A 201 4.61 20.09 -14.75
C ILE A 201 5.81 20.71 -15.46
N LYS A 202 5.90 20.55 -16.80
CA LYS A 202 6.97 21.15 -17.60
C LYS A 202 6.80 22.66 -17.66
N GLU A 203 5.59 23.16 -17.86
CA GLU A 203 5.27 24.59 -17.85
C GLU A 203 5.50 25.20 -16.45
N SER A 204 5.18 24.47 -15.37
CA SER A 204 5.47 24.92 -14.00
C SER A 204 6.97 24.91 -13.70
N LEU A 205 7.71 23.88 -14.13
CA LEU A 205 9.17 23.83 -13.98
C LEU A 205 9.87 24.88 -14.84
N GLU A 206 9.39 25.17 -16.05
CA GLU A 206 9.93 26.23 -16.91
C GLU A 206 9.62 27.62 -16.32
N ALA A 207 8.46 27.80 -15.68
CA ALA A 207 8.13 29.01 -14.94
C ALA A 207 8.97 29.17 -13.66
N GLU A 208 9.16 28.10 -12.88
CA GLU A 208 10.02 28.07 -11.69
C GLU A 208 11.50 28.27 -12.03
N GLN A 209 11.97 27.75 -13.18
CA GLN A 209 13.35 27.99 -13.65
C GLN A 209 13.58 29.45 -14.07
N MET A 210 12.53 30.18 -14.47
CA MET A 210 12.62 31.61 -14.78
C MET A 210 12.56 32.50 -13.53
N GLU A 211 11.96 32.02 -12.43
CA GLU A 211 12.14 32.66 -11.12
C GLU A 211 13.53 32.34 -10.59
N LYS A 212 14.44 33.32 -10.69
CA LYS A 212 15.77 33.24 -10.07
C LYS A 212 15.62 32.81 -8.61
N ALA A 213 16.04 31.60 -8.26
CA ALA A 213 15.94 31.06 -6.91
C ALA A 213 16.56 32.03 -5.90
N VAL A 214 15.70 32.66 -5.09
CA VAL A 214 16.13 33.65 -4.10
C VAL A 214 16.66 32.91 -2.87
N ARG A 215 17.97 33.00 -2.62
CA ARG A 215 18.62 32.44 -1.44
C ARG A 215 18.31 33.31 -0.22
N ILE A 216 17.85 32.70 0.86
CA ILE A 216 17.57 33.39 2.12
C ILE A 216 18.85 33.39 2.98
N LEU A 217 19.30 34.57 3.41
CA LEU A 217 20.43 34.76 4.33
C LEU A 217 19.92 35.31 5.65
N ARG A 218 20.12 34.57 6.74
CA ARG A 218 19.83 35.01 8.12
C ARG A 218 21.10 35.61 8.72
N LEU A 219 21.07 36.91 9.07
CA LEU A 219 22.24 37.67 9.57
C LEU A 219 22.40 37.55 11.11
N TRP A 220 22.26 36.34 11.64
CA TRP A 220 22.50 36.01 13.05
C TRP A 220 22.95 34.55 13.17
N GLN A 221 23.62 34.22 14.28
CA GLN A 221 23.96 32.83 14.60
C GLN A 221 22.70 32.06 14.98
N GLU A 222 22.46 30.93 14.31
CA GLU A 222 21.31 30.08 14.62
C GLU A 222 21.59 29.18 15.83
N ARG A 223 20.53 28.71 16.52
CA ARG A 223 20.67 27.91 17.75
C ARG A 223 21.52 26.64 17.55
N TRP A 224 21.40 26.01 16.39
CA TRP A 224 22.19 24.82 16.05
C TRP A 224 23.67 25.12 15.78
N GLU A 225 24.04 26.39 15.53
CA GLU A 225 25.44 26.82 15.36
C GLU A 225 26.13 27.05 16.71
N LEU A 226 25.36 27.25 17.78
CA LEU A 226 25.82 27.45 19.16
C LEU A 226 26.07 26.14 19.92
N GLU A 227 25.84 24.98 19.29
CA GLU A 227 26.08 23.68 19.92
C GLU A 227 27.58 23.49 20.25
N THR A 228 27.86 22.93 21.43
CA THR A 228 29.25 22.73 21.89
C THR A 228 29.97 21.69 21.04
N ILE A 229 31.02 22.13 20.35
CA ILE A 229 31.78 21.27 19.45
C ILE A 229 32.80 20.45 20.25
N GLY A 230 32.75 19.13 20.08
CA GLY A 230 33.69 18.19 20.69
C GLY A 230 35.14 18.38 20.22
N PRO A 231 36.09 17.59 20.77
CA PRO A 231 37.51 17.68 20.41
C PRO A 231 37.84 17.21 18.99
N ASN A 232 36.92 16.50 18.33
CA ASN A 232 37.01 16.05 16.95
C ASN A 232 36.06 16.87 16.07
N SER A 233 36.45 17.15 14.83
CA SER A 233 35.59 17.84 13.86
C SER A 233 34.30 17.05 13.60
N ASN A 234 33.20 17.78 13.41
CA ASN A 234 31.90 17.23 13.08
C ASN A 234 31.59 17.50 11.60
N LEU A 235 31.79 16.47 10.76
CA LEU A 235 31.57 16.54 9.31
C LEU A 235 30.15 16.99 8.92
N ILE A 236 29.14 16.66 9.73
CA ILE A 236 27.75 17.05 9.47
C ILE A 236 27.56 18.55 9.68
N MET A 237 28.16 19.09 10.75
CA MET A 237 28.10 20.52 11.08
C MET A 237 28.89 21.34 10.05
N GLU A 238 30.06 20.87 9.64
CA GLU A 238 30.88 21.48 8.58
C GLU A 238 30.13 21.55 7.24
N ALA A 239 29.48 20.45 6.83
CA ALA A 239 28.68 20.42 5.60
C ALA A 239 27.47 21.36 5.68
N ARG A 240 26.79 21.44 6.82
CA ARG A 240 25.66 22.37 7.05
C ARG A 240 26.13 23.83 6.99
N LEU A 241 27.20 24.18 7.68
CA LEU A 241 27.78 25.53 7.65
C LEU A 241 28.28 25.90 6.25
N THR A 242 28.93 24.97 5.55
CA THR A 242 29.35 25.18 4.16
C THR A 242 28.15 25.42 3.26
N THR A 243 27.05 24.68 3.42
CA THR A 243 25.82 24.89 2.64
C THR A 243 25.21 26.27 2.91
N LYS A 244 25.25 26.74 4.16
CA LYS A 244 24.72 28.07 4.54
C LYS A 244 25.56 29.22 4.00
N TYR A 245 26.89 29.17 4.17
CA TYR A 245 27.76 30.32 3.90
C TYR A 245 28.50 30.30 2.57
N LYS A 246 28.71 29.13 1.94
CA LYS A 246 29.50 29.04 0.69
C LYS A 246 28.90 29.89 -0.43
N GLY A 247 29.76 30.64 -1.11
CA GLY A 247 29.43 31.52 -2.22
C GLY A 247 28.84 32.87 -1.82
N LEU A 248 28.68 33.15 -0.52
CA LEU A 248 28.30 34.49 -0.06
C LEU A 248 29.48 35.45 -0.19
N LYS A 249 29.18 36.72 -0.44
CA LYS A 249 30.16 37.79 -0.55
C LYS A 249 29.95 38.82 0.55
N PHE A 250 31.04 39.43 1.00
CA PHE A 250 31.01 40.52 1.98
C PHE A 250 32.15 41.49 1.74
N PHE A 251 32.03 42.71 2.29
CA PHE A 251 33.10 43.69 2.28
C PHE A 251 33.93 43.57 3.55
N ASP A 252 35.26 43.49 3.41
CA ASP A 252 36.13 43.75 4.55
C ASP A 252 36.23 45.27 4.76
N ILE A 253 35.49 45.76 5.76
CA ILE A 253 35.42 47.18 6.11
C ILE A 253 36.76 47.68 6.68
N ASN A 254 37.58 46.79 7.23
CA ASN A 254 38.87 47.16 7.84
C ASN A 254 39.98 47.28 6.79
N GLU A 255 39.92 46.50 5.70
CA GLU A 255 40.87 46.52 4.58
C GLU A 255 40.28 47.16 3.31
N ASN A 256 39.85 48.42 3.41
CA ASN A 256 39.54 49.27 2.25
C ASN A 256 38.34 48.77 1.40
N ASN A 257 37.32 48.18 2.03
CA ASN A 257 36.11 47.64 1.39
C ASN A 257 36.40 46.58 0.31
N ARG A 258 37.36 45.69 0.58
CA ARG A 258 37.70 44.61 -0.36
C ARG A 258 36.59 43.55 -0.38
N VAL A 259 36.20 43.10 -1.58
CA VAL A 259 35.17 42.06 -1.72
C VAL A 259 35.78 40.69 -1.49
N MET A 260 35.26 39.96 -0.51
CA MET A 260 35.64 38.59 -0.20
C MET A 260 34.50 37.62 -0.51
N THR A 261 34.84 36.40 -0.92
CA THR A 261 33.89 35.32 -1.20
C THR A 261 34.16 34.12 -0.28
N VAL A 262 33.13 33.63 0.39
CA VAL A 262 33.23 32.44 1.24
C VAL A 262 33.39 31.18 0.39
N HIS A 263 34.51 30.47 0.55
CA HIS A 263 34.79 29.26 -0.22
C HIS A 263 34.49 27.98 0.57
N LYS A 264 34.96 27.89 1.82
CA LYS A 264 34.78 26.72 2.71
C LYS A 264 34.78 27.11 4.19
N MET A 265 34.48 26.16 5.07
CA MET A 265 34.65 26.30 6.52
C MET A 265 35.90 25.57 6.97
N ILE A 266 36.63 26.12 7.94
CA ILE A 266 37.82 25.51 8.54
C ILE A 266 37.62 25.36 10.03
N PHE A 267 37.94 24.17 10.55
CA PHE A 267 37.91 23.88 11.98
C PHE A 267 39.19 24.40 12.65
N GLN A 268 39.07 25.34 13.60
CA GLN A 268 40.21 25.81 14.40
C GLN A 268 40.08 25.31 15.85
N LYS A 269 41.12 24.60 16.30
CA LYS A 269 41.22 24.07 17.66
C LYS A 269 41.92 25.08 18.56
N LYS A 270 41.17 25.80 19.42
CA LYS A 270 41.72 26.59 20.54
C LYS A 270 41.37 25.89 21.85
N HIS A 271 42.28 25.91 22.82
CA HIS A 271 42.10 25.22 24.11
C HIS A 271 40.84 25.74 24.83
N GLY A 272 39.81 24.90 24.95
CA GLY A 272 38.53 25.23 25.58
C GLY A 272 37.51 25.95 24.68
N ASN A 273 37.84 26.26 23.42
CA ASN A 273 36.91 26.93 22.50
C ASN A 273 37.17 26.47 21.05
N ASN A 274 36.58 25.33 20.67
CA ASN A 274 36.66 24.81 19.31
C ASN A 274 35.59 25.48 18.44
N LEU A 275 35.97 26.13 17.34
CA LEU A 275 35.07 26.90 16.48
C LEU A 275 35.34 26.62 15.00
N TYR A 276 34.33 26.86 14.16
CA TYR A 276 34.47 26.89 12.71
C TYR A 276 34.66 28.34 12.26
N HIS A 277 35.70 28.56 11.46
CA HIS A 277 35.97 29.83 10.80
C HIS A 277 35.63 29.74 9.32
N VAL A 278 35.20 30.88 8.78
CA VAL A 278 34.93 31.06 7.36
C VAL A 278 36.25 31.24 6.63
N PHE A 279 36.53 30.39 5.64
CA PHE A 279 37.64 30.60 4.71
C PHE A 279 37.16 31.50 3.57
N ALA A 280 37.50 32.77 3.68
CA ALA A 280 37.12 33.79 2.72
C ALA A 280 38.28 34.02 1.75
N THR A 281 37.97 33.99 0.45
CA THR A 281 38.91 34.12 -0.66
C THR A 281 38.70 35.43 -1.41
N MET A 282 39.78 35.96 -1.98
CA MET A 282 39.80 37.18 -2.77
C MET A 282 39.94 36.85 -4.27
N ASP A 283 39.66 37.83 -5.12
CA ASP A 283 39.82 37.70 -6.57
C ASP A 283 41.32 37.47 -6.90
N GLY A 284 41.65 36.30 -7.43
CA GLY A 284 43.02 35.82 -7.64
C GLY A 284 43.41 34.53 -6.92
N PHE A 285 42.58 34.00 -6.00
CA PHE A 285 42.80 32.69 -5.38
C PHE A 285 42.73 31.56 -6.43
N ASN A 286 43.75 30.69 -6.45
CA ASN A 286 43.82 29.58 -7.41
C ASN A 286 43.43 28.25 -6.75
N ASP A 287 42.24 27.76 -7.10
CA ASP A 287 41.67 26.50 -6.61
C ASP A 287 42.50 25.24 -6.99
N LEU A 288 43.47 25.36 -7.90
CA LEU A 288 44.32 24.26 -8.34
C LEU A 288 45.59 24.08 -7.49
N LEU A 289 45.96 25.08 -6.69
CA LEU A 289 47.12 25.04 -5.80
C LEU A 289 46.68 24.65 -4.38
N THR A 290 47.62 24.16 -3.57
CA THR A 290 47.35 23.88 -2.16
C THR A 290 47.02 25.16 -1.40
N ASP A 291 46.20 25.07 -0.36
CA ASP A 291 45.77 26.25 0.42
C ASP A 291 46.97 26.98 1.06
N ASP A 292 48.03 26.25 1.42
CA ASP A 292 49.27 26.75 2.05
C ASP A 292 50.38 27.09 1.02
N ASP A 293 50.03 27.25 -0.26
CA ASP A 293 51.00 27.71 -1.28
C ASP A 293 51.26 29.20 -1.11
N ALA A 294 52.54 29.61 -1.16
CA ALA A 294 52.95 31.02 -1.02
C ALA A 294 52.28 31.96 -2.04
N ALA A 295 51.81 31.41 -3.18
CA ALA A 295 51.02 32.15 -4.16
C ALA A 295 49.58 32.45 -3.70
N ASN A 296 48.99 31.63 -2.82
CA ASN A 296 47.63 31.75 -2.30
C ASN A 296 47.55 32.47 -0.95
N ASP A 297 48.64 32.50 -0.15
CA ASP A 297 48.69 33.12 1.19
C ASP A 297 48.20 34.58 1.25
N LEU A 298 48.31 35.33 0.15
CA LEU A 298 47.87 36.73 0.05
C LEU A 298 46.39 36.89 -0.35
N TYR A 299 45.71 35.80 -0.69
CA TYR A 299 44.37 35.79 -1.30
C TYR A 299 43.31 35.10 -0.45
N TRP A 300 43.64 34.68 0.77
CA TRP A 300 42.66 34.12 1.70
C TRP A 300 42.88 34.61 3.13
N GLN A 301 41.79 34.67 3.91
CA GLN A 301 41.84 35.02 5.33
C GLN A 301 40.75 34.24 6.10
N PRO A 302 41.05 33.76 7.32
CA PRO A 302 40.05 33.15 8.19
C PRO A 302 39.22 34.22 8.90
N TRP A 303 37.90 34.05 8.90
CA TRP A 303 36.94 34.94 9.57
C TRP A 303 36.17 34.17 10.64
N GLU A 304 36.01 34.76 11.83
CA GLU A 304 35.11 34.21 12.85
C GLU A 304 33.65 34.47 12.43
N VAL A 305 32.75 33.49 12.62
CA VAL A 305 31.32 33.72 12.40
C VAL A 305 30.82 34.53 13.58
N ASN A 306 30.75 35.86 13.47
CA ASN A 306 30.33 36.77 14.54
C ASN A 306 29.47 37.92 13.99
N GLU A 307 29.09 38.86 14.87
CA GLU A 307 28.33 40.05 14.47
C GLU A 307 29.06 40.89 13.42
N ASP A 308 30.40 41.00 13.49
CA ASP A 308 31.19 41.77 12.53
C ASP A 308 31.08 41.21 11.10
N LEU A 309 31.11 39.89 10.95
CA LEU A 309 30.92 39.22 9.65
C LEU A 309 29.50 39.50 9.10
N PHE A 310 28.49 39.46 9.96
CA PHE A 310 27.10 39.74 9.56
C PHE A 310 26.92 41.21 9.16
N ASP A 311 27.58 42.14 9.84
CA ASP A 311 27.59 43.56 9.48
C ASP A 311 28.24 43.78 8.11
N CYS A 312 29.38 43.13 7.85
CA CYS A 312 30.06 43.14 6.55
C CYS A 312 29.17 42.59 5.41
N MET A 313 28.44 41.50 5.66
CA MET A 313 27.46 40.95 4.70
C MET A 313 26.27 41.90 4.52
N ARG A 314 25.80 42.54 5.60
CA ARG A 314 24.68 43.49 5.56
C ARG A 314 24.98 44.68 4.65
N VAL A 315 26.19 45.23 4.74
CA VAL A 315 26.63 46.35 3.88
C VAL A 315 26.68 45.91 2.42
N TYR A 316 27.32 44.76 2.14
CA TYR A 316 27.45 44.25 0.77
C TYR A 316 26.10 44.05 0.06
N TYR A 317 25.16 43.37 0.71
CA TYR A 317 23.86 43.07 0.11
C TYR A 317 22.86 44.24 0.16
N LYS A 318 23.08 45.28 0.98
CA LYS A 318 22.33 46.54 0.90
C LYS A 318 22.72 47.37 -0.32
N GLU A 319 23.99 47.35 -0.72
CA GLU A 319 24.47 48.07 -1.89
C GLU A 319 24.20 47.33 -3.21
N GLN A 320 24.18 45.98 -3.18
CA GLN A 320 23.91 45.11 -4.34
C GLN A 320 22.44 44.67 -4.42
N VAL A 321 21.57 45.58 -4.88
CA VAL A 321 20.11 45.38 -5.00
C VAL A 321 19.72 44.25 -5.99
N ASP A 322 20.60 43.89 -6.93
CA ASP A 322 20.33 42.91 -8.01
C ASP A 322 20.83 41.48 -7.68
N SER A 323 21.16 41.24 -6.41
CA SER A 323 21.62 39.92 -5.96
C SER A 323 20.42 39.02 -5.61
N ASN A 324 20.49 37.74 -5.97
CA ASN A 324 19.46 36.73 -5.65
C ASN A 324 19.43 36.36 -4.14
N VAL A 325 19.84 37.25 -3.24
CA VAL A 325 19.97 36.98 -1.80
C VAL A 325 19.06 37.93 -1.02
N LYS A 326 18.10 37.38 -0.25
CA LYS A 326 17.28 38.14 0.70
C LYS A 326 17.85 38.03 2.11
N CYS A 327 18.26 39.17 2.67
CA CYS A 327 18.78 39.24 4.03
C CYS A 327 17.64 39.47 5.04
N TYR A 328 17.65 38.71 6.14
CA TYR A 328 16.78 38.91 7.29
C TYR A 328 17.61 39.31 8.52
N GLU A 329 17.02 40.13 9.39
CA GLU A 329 17.59 40.54 10.68
C GLU A 329 16.86 39.82 11.84
N LEU A 330 17.54 39.70 12.98
CA LEU A 330 17.02 39.02 14.17
C LEU A 330 15.74 39.74 14.67
N GLY A 331 14.62 39.02 14.72
CA GLY A 331 13.30 39.57 15.12
C GLY A 331 12.40 40.04 13.96
N GLY A 332 12.78 39.81 12.70
CA GLY A 332 11.93 40.03 11.53
C GLY A 332 10.99 38.85 11.21
N ASP A 333 10.33 38.90 10.04
CA ASP A 333 9.29 37.94 9.59
C ASP A 333 9.79 36.50 9.27
N CYS A 334 11.04 36.16 9.60
CA CYS A 334 11.62 34.84 9.32
C CYS A 334 12.03 34.15 10.64
N GLN A 335 11.26 33.15 11.06
CA GLN A 335 11.59 32.28 12.19
C GLN A 335 12.67 31.26 11.78
N SER A 336 13.58 30.94 12.70
CA SER A 336 14.54 29.84 12.51
C SER A 336 13.82 28.49 12.57
N ASP A 337 14.33 27.48 11.87
CA ASP A 337 13.68 26.17 11.64
C ASP A 337 13.37 25.34 12.91
N ASP A 338 13.74 25.81 14.10
CA ASP A 338 13.49 25.16 15.39
C ASP A 338 12.59 25.98 16.35
N GLU A 339 11.58 26.69 15.83
CA GLU A 339 10.43 27.19 16.63
C GLU A 339 9.27 26.18 16.75
N GLN A 340 9.55 24.88 16.65
CA GLN A 340 8.60 23.81 17.04
C GLN A 340 9.03 23.08 18.31
#